data_AF-A0A7Y5A5Z1-F1
#
_entry.id   AF-A0A7Y5A5Z1-F1
#
_cell.length_a   1.000
_cell.length_b   1.000
_cell.length_c   1.000
_cell.angle_alpha   90.00
_cell.angle_beta   90.00
_cell.angle_gamma   90.00
#
_symmetry.space_group_name_H-M   'P 1'
#
loop_
_entity.id
_entity.type
_entity.pdbx_description
1 polymer ?
#
loop_
_entity_poly.entity_id
_entity_poly.type
_entity_poly.pdbx_seq_one_letter_code
_entity_poly.pdbx_strand_id
1 'polypeptide(L)'
;MKYSYLIILFFPIILFGQQSKGFLVKTMMFQDIFYQNPNILIEKRLYKNFSIEFLGSLRNGAVTLSSGEGPPLPKFYDCQGFTLGLSARYYFIKNKTSPNSWYVSGLMRYNDVYMKNVGFHIGVHGFSREVNVNRSGPELGFTLGRQLLIGKYITTEFYCGMGTYLQFYDEEYISGIISDLRQNEVFFTFRPYLGWTIGFFIPMNKKSHQVDSD
;
A
#
# COMPACT_ATOMS: atom_id res chain seq x y z
N MET A 1 -4.81 6.06 27.29
CA MET A 1 -5.91 6.31 26.33
C MET A 1 -5.37 6.79 24.97
N LYS A 2 -4.75 5.92 24.16
CA LYS A 2 -4.13 6.31 22.88
C LYS A 2 -4.34 5.32 21.72
N TYR A 3 -5.30 4.40 21.82
CA TYR A 3 -5.64 3.46 20.74
C TYR A 3 -7.03 3.71 20.13
N SER A 4 -7.76 4.71 20.63
CA SER A 4 -9.16 4.94 20.27
C SER A 4 -9.36 5.71 18.95
N TYR A 5 -8.34 6.44 18.47
CA TYR A 5 -8.48 7.28 17.27
C TYR A 5 -8.31 6.51 15.95
N LEU A 6 -7.61 5.37 15.96
CA LEU A 6 -7.47 4.55 14.75
C LEU A 6 -8.79 3.84 14.39
N ILE A 7 -9.59 3.47 15.40
CA ILE A 7 -10.91 2.82 15.20
C ILE A 7 -11.94 3.79 14.62
N ILE A 8 -11.80 5.10 14.87
CA ILE A 8 -12.75 6.13 14.46
C ILE A 8 -12.64 6.48 12.97
N LEU A 9 -11.49 6.24 12.32
CA LEU A 9 -11.34 6.41 10.85
C LEU A 9 -11.85 5.21 10.04
N PHE A 10 -11.91 4.00 10.62
CA PHE A 10 -12.47 2.82 9.97
C PHE A 10 -14.01 2.79 9.99
N PHE A 11 -14.63 3.36 11.03
CA PHE A 11 -16.07 3.25 11.26
C PHE A 11 -16.97 3.95 10.22
N PRO A 12 -16.64 5.13 9.66
CA PRO A 12 -17.51 5.80 8.68
C PRO A 12 -17.55 5.08 7.32
N ILE A 13 -16.45 4.45 6.90
CA ILE A 13 -16.38 3.67 5.64
C ILE A 13 -17.27 2.42 5.73
N ILE A 14 -17.38 1.83 6.92
CA ILE A 14 -18.23 0.68 7.20
C ILE A 14 -19.72 1.07 7.22
N LEU A 15 -20.08 2.31 7.57
CA LEU A 15 -21.48 2.74 7.72
C LEU A 15 -22.09 3.38 6.45
N PHE A 16 -21.35 4.13 5.63
CA PHE A 16 -21.93 4.93 4.53
C PHE A 16 -22.10 4.19 3.17
N GLY A 17 -22.23 2.87 3.18
CA GLY A 17 -22.41 2.07 1.97
C GLY A 17 -23.57 1.10 2.12
N GLN A 18 -24.80 1.61 2.26
CA GLN A 18 -25.99 0.82 2.59
C GLN A 18 -26.55 0.00 1.41
N GLN A 19 -25.83 -0.13 0.29
CA GLN A 19 -26.26 -0.95 -0.86
C GLN A 19 -25.10 -1.65 -1.62
N SER A 20 -24.35 -2.60 -1.03
CA SER A 20 -23.95 -3.83 -1.76
C SER A 20 -23.28 -4.92 -0.89
N LYS A 21 -23.29 -6.15 -1.41
CA LYS A 21 -23.26 -7.45 -0.72
C LYS A 21 -21.84 -7.97 -0.42
N GLY A 22 -21.25 -7.57 0.71
CA GLY A 22 -20.06 -8.21 1.30
C GLY A 22 -18.75 -7.40 1.26
N PHE A 23 -17.74 -7.89 1.97
CA PHE A 23 -16.39 -7.31 2.06
C PHE A 23 -15.36 -8.27 1.50
N LEU A 24 -14.23 -7.74 1.03
CA LEU A 24 -13.06 -8.55 0.74
C LEU A 24 -11.92 -8.14 1.65
N VAL A 25 -11.28 -9.13 2.26
CA VAL A 25 -10.07 -8.95 3.05
C VAL A 25 -8.92 -9.58 2.27
N LYS A 26 -7.86 -8.84 1.98
CA LYS A 26 -6.75 -9.29 1.14
C LYS A 26 -5.40 -9.00 1.79
N THR A 27 -4.37 -9.69 1.31
CA THR A 27 -2.96 -9.35 1.54
C THR A 27 -2.19 -9.33 0.21
N MET A 28 -1.15 -8.52 0.12
CA MET A 28 -0.19 -8.43 -0.99
C MET A 28 0.95 -9.43 -0.81
N MET A 29 0.93 -10.49 -1.62
CA MET A 29 1.91 -11.58 -1.53
C MET A 29 3.34 -11.10 -1.76
N PHE A 30 3.56 -10.19 -2.72
CA PHE A 30 4.92 -9.68 -2.98
C PHE A 30 5.48 -8.84 -1.85
N GLN A 31 4.63 -8.08 -1.14
CA GLN A 31 5.08 -7.28 0.01
C GLN A 31 5.45 -8.18 1.19
N ASP A 32 4.66 -9.21 1.44
CA ASP A 32 4.92 -10.17 2.51
C ASP A 32 6.17 -11.02 2.24
N ILE A 33 6.33 -11.54 1.02
CA ILE A 33 7.41 -12.46 0.67
C ILE A 33 8.76 -11.75 0.51
N PHE A 34 8.81 -10.65 -0.24
CA PHE A 34 10.08 -10.01 -0.62
C PHE A 34 10.51 -8.90 0.32
N TYR A 35 9.56 -8.21 0.94
CA TYR A 35 9.84 -7.04 1.78
C TYR A 35 9.51 -7.27 3.25
N GLN A 36 8.92 -8.42 3.60
CA GLN A 36 8.47 -8.75 4.96
C GLN A 36 7.58 -7.66 5.55
N ASN A 37 6.78 -7.01 4.70
CA ASN A 37 5.91 -5.89 5.04
C ASN A 37 4.47 -6.40 5.22
N PRO A 38 4.09 -6.86 6.43
CA PRO A 38 2.75 -7.39 6.64
C PRO A 38 1.73 -6.31 6.31
N ASN A 39 0.69 -6.72 5.60
CA ASN A 39 -0.29 -5.79 5.09
C ASN A 39 -1.70 -6.41 5.10
N ILE A 40 -2.68 -5.52 5.18
CA ILE A 40 -4.09 -5.86 5.11
C ILE A 40 -4.79 -4.87 4.20
N LEU A 41 -5.60 -5.40 3.29
CA LEU A 41 -6.48 -4.61 2.45
C LEU A 41 -7.91 -4.99 2.75
N ILE A 42 -8.78 -3.99 2.89
CA ILE A 42 -10.21 -4.19 3.10
C ILE A 42 -10.93 -3.45 2.00
N GLU A 43 -11.56 -4.20 1.11
CA GLU A 43 -12.38 -3.67 0.03
C GLU A 43 -13.86 -3.78 0.40
N LYS A 44 -14.56 -2.66 0.33
CA LYS A 44 -16.01 -2.57 0.45
C LYS A 44 -16.60 -2.15 -0.88
N ARG A 45 -17.51 -2.96 -1.40
CA ARG A 45 -18.30 -2.55 -2.56
C ARG A 45 -19.36 -1.54 -2.14
N LEU A 46 -19.52 -0.50 -2.94
CA LEU A 46 -20.58 0.50 -2.75
C LEU A 46 -21.64 0.36 -3.84
N TYR A 47 -21.25 -0.02 -5.05
CA TYR A 47 -22.15 -0.27 -6.17
C TYR A 47 -21.68 -1.50 -6.96
N LYS A 48 -22.48 -1.93 -7.95
CA LYS A 48 -22.14 -3.09 -8.80
C LYS A 48 -20.74 -2.97 -9.42
N ASN A 49 -20.41 -1.77 -9.89
CA ASN A 49 -19.17 -1.48 -10.62
C ASN A 49 -18.18 -0.65 -9.79
N PHE A 50 -18.43 -0.37 -8.51
CA PHE A 50 -17.59 0.54 -7.74
C PHE A 50 -17.32 0.04 -6.32
N SER A 51 -16.05 0.13 -5.90
CA SER A 51 -15.63 -0.19 -4.54
C SER A 51 -14.60 0.80 -4.02
N ILE A 52 -14.50 0.84 -2.69
CA ILE A 52 -13.44 1.54 -1.98
C ILE A 52 -12.61 0.49 -1.27
N GLU A 53 -11.30 0.60 -1.39
CA GLU A 53 -10.34 -0.26 -0.71
C GLU A 53 -9.45 0.55 0.21
N PHE A 54 -9.34 0.10 1.45
CA PHE A 54 -8.37 0.60 2.41
C PHE A 54 -7.15 -0.33 2.46
N LEU A 55 -5.96 0.25 2.59
CA LEU A 55 -4.70 -0.45 2.81
C LEU A 55 -4.09 0.00 4.14
N GLY A 56 -3.72 -0.96 4.97
CA GLY A 56 -2.78 -0.77 6.08
C GLY A 56 -1.59 -1.71 5.92
N SER A 57 -0.38 -1.21 6.05
CA SER A 57 0.84 -2.02 5.98
C SER A 57 1.88 -1.52 6.98
N LEU A 58 2.57 -2.44 7.64
CA LEU A 58 3.78 -2.14 8.38
C LEU A 58 4.99 -2.23 7.45
N ARG A 59 5.98 -1.38 7.71
CA ARG A 59 7.22 -1.32 6.94
C ARG A 59 8.34 -1.87 7.79
N ASN A 60 8.79 -3.07 7.43
CA ASN A 60 9.95 -3.76 8.00
C ASN A 60 11.11 -3.81 7.01
N GLY A 61 10.83 -3.80 5.70
CA GLY A 61 11.84 -3.77 4.65
C GLY A 61 11.56 -2.68 3.62
N ALA A 62 12.61 -1.94 3.26
CA ALA A 62 12.55 -0.95 2.19
C ALA A 62 13.76 -1.05 1.28
N VAL A 63 13.53 -0.80 -0.01
CA VAL A 63 14.61 -0.67 -0.98
C VAL A 63 15.04 0.79 -1.07
N THR A 64 16.34 1.00 -1.12
CA THR A 64 16.94 2.27 -1.52
C THR A 64 18.03 2.01 -2.55
N LEU A 65 18.22 2.98 -3.43
CA LEU A 65 19.34 2.98 -4.36
C LEU A 65 20.49 3.69 -3.66
N SER A 66 21.53 2.97 -3.26
CA SER A 66 22.75 3.60 -2.80
C SER A 66 23.41 4.26 -4.00
N SER A 67 23.46 5.59 -4.04
CA SER A 67 24.26 6.32 -5.04
C SER A 67 25.74 6.01 -4.83
N GLY A 68 26.43 5.70 -5.93
CA GLY A 68 27.87 5.48 -6.04
C GLY A 68 28.25 5.27 -7.51
N GLU A 69 29.55 5.28 -7.84
CA GLU A 69 30.03 4.99 -9.20
C GLU A 69 29.86 3.50 -9.51
N GLY A 70 28.77 3.19 -10.19
CA GLY A 70 28.35 1.84 -10.60
C GLY A 70 26.86 1.84 -10.94
N PRO A 71 26.33 0.80 -11.60
CA PRO A 71 24.89 0.67 -11.75
C PRO A 71 24.25 0.68 -10.35
N PRO A 72 23.24 1.52 -10.08
CA PRO A 72 22.63 1.61 -8.77
C PRO A 72 21.94 0.28 -8.46
N LEU A 73 22.63 -0.60 -7.72
CA LEU A 73 22.06 -1.87 -7.30
C LEU A 73 21.10 -1.60 -6.13
N PRO A 74 19.84 -2.07 -6.22
CA PRO A 74 18.90 -1.92 -5.13
C PRO A 74 19.39 -2.71 -3.91
N LYS A 75 19.52 -2.03 -2.78
CA LYS A 75 19.82 -2.66 -1.49
C LYS A 75 18.57 -2.64 -0.61
N PHE A 76 18.34 -3.75 0.07
CA PHE A 76 17.29 -3.90 1.07
C PHE A 76 17.82 -3.48 2.42
N TYR A 77 17.09 -2.60 3.09
CA TYR A 77 17.38 -2.17 4.45
C TYR A 77 16.20 -2.49 5.33
N ASP A 78 16.52 -2.92 6.55
CA ASP A 78 15.55 -2.98 7.62
C ASP A 78 15.03 -1.57 7.90
N CYS A 79 13.73 -1.46 8.06
CA CYS A 79 13.06 -0.21 8.31
C CYS A 79 11.96 -0.39 9.35
N GLN A 80 11.48 0.73 9.86
CA GLN A 80 10.31 0.82 10.72
C GLN A 80 9.40 1.88 10.15
N GLY A 81 8.10 1.62 10.17
CA GLY A 81 7.13 2.59 9.70
C GLY A 81 5.84 1.94 9.24
N PHE A 82 5.09 2.68 8.45
CA PHE A 82 3.78 2.23 7.99
C PHE A 82 3.40 2.83 6.64
N THR A 83 2.34 2.26 6.06
CA THR A 83 1.65 2.83 4.91
C THR A 83 0.16 2.71 5.13
N LEU A 84 -0.54 3.82 4.98
CA LEU A 84 -1.98 3.88 4.93
C LEU A 84 -2.40 4.26 3.51
N GLY A 85 -3.44 3.63 3.00
CA GLY A 85 -3.91 3.89 1.66
C GLY A 85 -5.42 3.82 1.54
N LEU A 86 -5.95 4.60 0.60
CA LEU A 86 -7.32 4.55 0.15
C LEU A 86 -7.31 4.46 -1.37
N SER A 87 -8.12 3.58 -1.93
CA SER A 87 -8.23 3.39 -3.36
C SER A 87 -9.69 3.34 -3.77
N ALA A 88 -10.04 4.04 -4.85
CA ALA A 88 -11.35 4.02 -5.47
C ALA A 88 -11.26 3.18 -6.75
N ARG A 89 -12.07 2.12 -6.83
CA ARG A 89 -11.99 1.09 -7.87
C ARG A 89 -13.26 1.10 -8.71
N TYR A 90 -13.09 1.08 -10.03
CA TYR A 90 -14.17 0.91 -10.99
C TYR A 90 -14.00 -0.39 -11.79
N TYR A 91 -15.02 -1.24 -11.78
CA TYR A 91 -15.03 -2.56 -12.42
C TYR A 91 -15.75 -2.54 -13.77
N PHE A 92 -15.10 -3.10 -14.79
CA PHE A 92 -15.67 -3.32 -16.11
C PHE A 92 -16.47 -4.63 -16.15
N ILE A 93 -17.75 -4.57 -15.78
CA ILE A 93 -18.62 -5.76 -15.71
C ILE A 93 -19.44 -5.89 -16.99
N LYS A 94 -19.17 -6.92 -17.80
CA LYS A 94 -20.02 -7.29 -18.95
C LYS A 94 -21.24 -8.11 -18.51
N ASN A 95 -21.07 -9.30 -17.90
CA ASN A 95 -22.19 -10.25 -17.67
C ASN A 95 -22.21 -11.00 -16.32
N LYS A 96 -21.21 -10.84 -15.42
CA LYS A 96 -21.14 -11.57 -14.13
C LYS A 96 -20.88 -10.64 -12.95
N THR A 97 -21.43 -10.97 -11.79
CA THR A 97 -21.14 -10.29 -10.52
C THR A 97 -19.65 -10.42 -10.18
N SER A 98 -18.99 -9.29 -9.90
CA SER A 98 -17.66 -9.20 -9.28
C SER A 98 -17.56 -10.25 -8.14
N PRO A 99 -16.44 -10.99 -7.98
CA PRO A 99 -15.05 -10.54 -8.15
C PRO A 99 -14.32 -11.02 -9.41
N ASN A 100 -14.99 -11.47 -10.48
CA ASN A 100 -14.32 -11.83 -11.73
C ASN A 100 -14.43 -10.72 -12.79
N SER A 101 -13.59 -9.69 -12.68
CA SER A 101 -13.67 -8.50 -13.54
C SER A 101 -12.34 -7.76 -13.63
N TRP A 102 -12.14 -7.13 -14.78
CA TRP A 102 -11.13 -6.08 -14.95
C TRP A 102 -11.57 -4.84 -14.18
N TYR A 103 -10.60 -4.07 -13.70
CA TYR A 103 -10.86 -2.82 -13.02
C TYR A 103 -9.76 -1.79 -13.31
N VAL A 104 -10.12 -0.52 -13.09
CA VAL A 104 -9.20 0.60 -12.94
C VAL A 104 -9.35 1.15 -11.53
N SER A 105 -8.26 1.58 -10.90
CA SER A 105 -8.26 2.13 -9.56
C SER A 105 -7.47 3.43 -9.52
N GLY A 106 -8.02 4.45 -8.88
CA GLY A 106 -7.24 5.58 -8.36
C GLY A 106 -6.80 5.24 -6.93
N LEU A 107 -5.57 5.57 -6.56
CA LEU A 107 -5.05 5.34 -5.21
C LEU A 107 -4.43 6.62 -4.64
N MET A 108 -4.62 6.78 -3.34
CA MET A 108 -3.98 7.77 -2.50
C MET A 108 -3.40 7.05 -1.30
N ARG A 109 -2.12 7.29 -1.01
CA ARG A 109 -1.40 6.67 0.10
C ARG A 109 -0.61 7.71 0.86
N TYR A 110 -0.33 7.39 2.11
CA TYR A 110 0.67 8.07 2.91
C TYR A 110 1.66 7.01 3.38
N ASN A 111 2.94 7.25 3.10
CA ASN A 111 4.04 6.39 3.54
C ASN A 111 4.83 7.14 4.61
N ASP A 112 5.29 6.41 5.62
CA ASP A 112 6.23 6.89 6.63
C ASP A 112 7.20 5.75 6.92
N VAL A 113 8.49 5.97 6.68
CA VAL A 113 9.52 4.95 6.70
C VAL A 113 10.81 5.53 7.27
N TYR A 114 11.28 4.91 8.34
CA TYR A 114 12.57 5.17 8.95
C TYR A 114 13.50 3.99 8.71
N MET A 115 14.66 4.23 8.10
CA MET A 115 15.70 3.23 7.83
C MET A 115 16.93 3.57 8.66
N LYS A 116 17.55 2.55 9.27
CA LYS A 116 18.79 2.72 10.03
C LYS A 116 20.00 2.32 9.21
N ASN A 117 21.14 2.95 9.48
CA ASN A 117 22.45 2.52 8.99
C ASN A 117 22.50 2.41 7.46
N VAL A 118 21.92 3.40 6.77
CA VAL A 118 21.92 3.46 5.31
C VAL A 118 23.28 3.98 4.85
N GLY A 119 24.09 3.07 4.29
CA GLY A 119 25.37 3.40 3.69
C GLY A 119 25.24 3.90 2.24
N PHE A 120 25.80 5.07 1.96
CA PHE A 120 26.01 5.61 0.62
C PHE A 120 27.48 5.42 0.20
N HIS A 121 27.74 5.20 -1.09
CA HIS A 121 29.06 4.80 -1.58
C HIS A 121 29.68 5.85 -2.50
N ILE A 122 31.01 5.98 -2.45
CA ILE A 122 31.80 6.63 -3.50
C ILE A 122 32.83 5.59 -3.99
N GLY A 123 32.83 5.29 -5.29
CA GLY A 123 33.68 4.27 -5.89
C GLY A 123 33.34 2.82 -5.51
N VAL A 124 34.21 1.89 -5.91
CA VAL A 124 33.99 0.43 -5.84
C VAL A 124 34.16 -0.15 -4.42
N HIS A 125 34.83 0.56 -3.50
CA HIS A 125 35.26 -0.01 -2.21
C HIS A 125 35.10 0.91 -0.97
N GLY A 126 34.41 2.06 -1.06
CA GLY A 126 34.26 2.99 0.08
C GLY A 126 32.81 3.38 0.40
N PHE A 127 32.46 3.46 1.68
CA PHE A 127 31.29 4.21 2.14
C PHE A 127 31.66 5.69 2.21
N SER A 128 30.85 6.56 1.60
CA SER A 128 31.00 8.02 1.69
C SER A 128 30.37 8.57 2.95
N ARG A 129 29.21 8.04 3.32
CA ARG A 129 28.53 8.32 4.57
C ARG A 129 27.58 7.21 4.96
N GLU A 130 27.33 7.12 6.26
CA GLU A 130 26.29 6.29 6.87
C GLU A 130 25.33 7.22 7.60
N VAL A 131 24.05 7.02 7.37
CA VAL A 131 22.99 7.88 7.90
C VAL A 131 21.76 7.05 8.28
N ASN A 132 20.96 7.51 9.22
CA ASN A 132 19.56 7.10 9.28
C ASN A 132 18.77 7.94 8.28
N VAL A 133 17.77 7.34 7.66
CA VAL A 133 16.97 8.00 6.63
C VAL A 133 15.52 7.96 7.03
N ASN A 134 14.92 9.13 7.14
CA ASN A 134 13.47 9.27 7.25
C ASN A 134 12.88 9.63 5.88
N ARG A 135 11.84 8.90 5.48
CA ARG A 135 11.08 9.12 4.25
C ARG A 135 9.61 9.13 4.58
N SER A 136 8.95 10.26 4.37
CA SER A 136 7.51 10.34 4.53
C SER A 136 6.87 11.10 3.39
N GLY A 137 5.57 10.89 3.20
CA GLY A 137 4.77 11.77 2.36
C GLY A 137 3.62 11.09 1.63
N PRO A 138 2.84 11.90 0.90
CA PRO A 138 1.69 11.43 0.14
C PRO A 138 2.12 10.86 -1.22
N GLU A 139 1.36 9.87 -1.66
CA GLU A 139 1.54 9.19 -2.93
C GLU A 139 0.19 9.09 -3.64
N LEU A 140 0.15 9.49 -4.90
CA LEU A 140 -1.03 9.41 -5.76
C LEU A 140 -0.71 8.53 -6.96
N GLY A 141 -1.68 7.75 -7.42
CA GLY A 141 -1.46 6.95 -8.61
C GLY A 141 -2.72 6.28 -9.14
N PHE A 142 -2.51 5.42 -10.13
CA PHE A 142 -3.55 4.58 -10.66
C PHE A 142 -3.01 3.17 -10.93
N THR A 143 -3.91 2.20 -10.87
CA THR A 143 -3.65 0.82 -11.26
C THR A 143 -4.73 0.30 -12.20
N LEU A 144 -4.34 -0.60 -13.09
CA LEU A 144 -5.23 -1.44 -13.85
C LEU A 144 -4.97 -2.88 -13.44
N GLY A 145 -6.04 -3.61 -13.19
CA GLY A 145 -5.91 -4.97 -12.69
C GLY A 145 -7.07 -5.85 -13.07
N ARG A 146 -6.90 -7.13 -12.76
CA ARG A 146 -7.92 -8.15 -12.91
C ARG A 146 -8.08 -8.90 -11.61
N GLN A 147 -9.30 -8.90 -11.11
CA GLN A 147 -9.69 -9.69 -9.97
C GLN A 147 -10.35 -10.97 -10.45
N LEU A 148 -10.04 -12.07 -9.76
CA LEU A 148 -10.54 -13.42 -10.04
C LEU A 148 -11.12 -14.02 -8.76
N LEU A 149 -12.17 -14.82 -8.91
CA LEU A 149 -12.72 -15.66 -7.84
C LEU A 149 -12.23 -17.10 -8.05
N ILE A 150 -11.56 -17.65 -7.04
CA ILE A 150 -11.14 -19.05 -6.96
C ILE A 150 -12.09 -19.77 -6.01
N GLY A 151 -12.86 -20.73 -6.54
CA GLY A 151 -13.89 -21.41 -5.76
C GLY A 151 -15.01 -20.46 -5.34
N LYS A 152 -15.42 -20.51 -4.06
CA LYS A 152 -16.58 -19.75 -3.54
C LYS A 152 -16.21 -18.47 -2.79
N TYR A 153 -15.08 -18.46 -2.10
CA TYR A 153 -14.71 -17.37 -1.19
C TYR A 153 -13.30 -16.83 -1.42
N ILE A 154 -12.42 -17.56 -2.11
CA ILE A 154 -11.05 -17.11 -2.31
C ILE A 154 -11.00 -16.19 -3.53
N THR A 155 -10.27 -15.10 -3.43
CA THR A 155 -10.02 -14.16 -4.52
C THR A 155 -8.54 -14.00 -4.72
N THR A 156 -8.15 -13.81 -5.98
CA THR A 156 -6.79 -13.40 -6.33
C THR A 156 -6.86 -12.22 -7.29
N GLU A 157 -5.85 -11.37 -7.25
CA GLU A 157 -5.80 -10.16 -8.04
C GLU A 157 -4.39 -9.94 -8.56
N PHE A 158 -4.28 -9.58 -9.83
CA PHE A 158 -3.04 -9.11 -10.42
C PHE A 158 -3.27 -7.70 -10.97
N TYR A 159 -2.32 -6.80 -10.70
CA TYR A 159 -2.41 -5.43 -11.17
C TYR A 159 -1.04 -4.85 -11.46
N CYS A 160 -1.04 -3.88 -12.37
CA CYS A 160 0.07 -3.00 -12.61
C CYS A 160 -0.40 -1.56 -12.64
N GLY A 161 0.53 -0.61 -12.49
CA GLY A 161 0.19 0.79 -12.52
C GLY A 161 1.38 1.69 -12.26
N MET A 162 1.08 2.96 -12.02
CA MET A 162 2.08 3.95 -11.71
C MET A 162 1.53 5.00 -10.76
N GLY A 163 2.44 5.64 -10.04
CA GLY A 163 2.13 6.75 -9.16
C GLY A 163 3.28 7.72 -9.04
N THR A 164 2.99 8.83 -8.39
CA THR A 164 3.95 9.85 -8.00
C THR A 164 3.97 9.93 -6.49
N TYR A 165 5.17 9.85 -5.93
CA TYR A 165 5.42 9.97 -4.50
C TYR A 165 6.09 11.31 -4.24
N LEU A 166 5.39 12.19 -3.49
CA LEU A 166 5.98 13.38 -2.94
C LEU A 166 6.66 12.97 -1.63
N GLN A 167 7.98 12.93 -1.65
CA GLN A 167 8.79 12.34 -0.61
C GLN A 167 9.55 13.43 0.14
N PHE A 168 9.16 13.67 1.39
CA PHE A 168 9.96 14.40 2.36
C PHE A 168 11.07 13.48 2.84
N TYR A 169 12.30 13.95 2.73
CA TYR A 169 13.51 13.17 2.93
C TYR A 169 14.43 13.88 3.90
N ASP A 170 14.85 13.15 4.92
CA ASP A 170 15.75 13.67 5.94
C ASP A 170 16.78 12.62 6.32
N GLU A 171 18.04 13.05 6.41
CA GLU A 171 19.17 12.22 6.83
C GLU A 171 19.66 12.65 8.21
N GLU A 172 19.67 11.70 9.14
CA GLU A 172 20.35 11.83 10.42
C GLU A 172 21.76 11.24 10.29
N TYR A 173 22.77 12.07 10.53
CA TYR A 173 24.15 11.68 10.41
C TYR A 173 24.56 10.59 11.42
N ILE A 174 25.28 9.57 10.94
CA ILE A 174 25.99 8.61 11.79
C ILE A 174 27.51 8.78 11.60
N SER A 175 28.00 8.65 10.36
CA SER A 175 29.43 8.73 10.05
C SER A 175 29.72 9.13 8.60
N GLY A 176 30.94 9.61 8.31
CA GLY A 176 31.42 9.94 6.96
C GLY A 176 31.39 11.44 6.61
N ILE A 177 31.12 11.76 5.34
CA ILE A 177 31.17 13.14 4.81
C ILE A 177 29.87 13.89 5.14
N ILE A 178 29.97 14.85 6.06
CA ILE A 178 28.83 15.66 6.55
C ILE A 178 28.29 16.60 5.46
N SER A 179 29.15 17.14 4.58
CA SER A 179 28.73 18.09 3.54
C SER A 179 27.71 17.54 2.56
N ASP A 180 27.59 16.22 2.47
CA ASP A 180 26.72 15.56 1.51
C ASP A 180 25.37 15.15 2.13
N LEU A 181 25.15 15.46 3.41
CA LEU A 181 23.90 15.19 4.12
C LEU A 181 22.72 15.89 3.44
N ARG A 182 21.65 15.13 3.24
CA ARG A 182 20.40 15.63 2.67
C ARG A 182 19.38 15.83 3.77
N GLN A 183 19.19 17.09 4.17
CA GLN A 183 18.26 17.46 5.22
C GLN A 183 17.11 18.27 4.64
N ASN A 184 15.89 17.92 5.04
CA ASN A 184 14.65 18.58 4.59
C ASN A 184 14.50 18.66 3.06
N GLU A 185 14.97 17.64 2.34
CA GLU A 185 14.81 17.58 0.88
C GLU A 185 13.43 17.05 0.49
N VAL A 186 12.92 17.56 -0.63
CA VAL A 186 11.64 17.12 -1.19
C VAL A 186 11.90 16.53 -2.56
N PHE A 187 11.59 15.25 -2.72
CA PHE A 187 11.70 14.54 -3.98
C PHE A 187 10.35 14.26 -4.60
N PHE A 188 10.29 14.37 -5.92
CA PHE A 188 9.21 13.82 -6.72
C PHE A 188 9.69 12.53 -7.38
N THR A 189 9.17 11.40 -6.91
CA THR A 189 9.62 10.08 -7.38
C THR A 189 8.49 9.39 -8.13
N PHE A 190 8.76 8.99 -9.37
CA PHE A 190 7.87 8.10 -10.11
C PHE A 190 7.96 6.68 -9.53
N ARG A 191 6.81 6.04 -9.31
CA ARG A 191 6.75 4.69 -8.73
C ARG A 191 5.92 3.75 -9.59
N PRO A 192 6.52 2.70 -10.17
CA PRO A 192 5.76 1.63 -10.79
C PRO A 192 5.11 0.76 -9.71
N TYR A 193 3.89 0.31 -9.98
CA TYR A 193 3.21 -0.70 -9.17
C TYR A 193 3.13 -2.00 -9.96
N LEU A 194 3.52 -3.08 -9.30
CA LEU A 194 3.18 -4.43 -9.69
C LEU A 194 2.71 -5.14 -8.42
N GLY A 195 1.55 -5.75 -8.49
CA GLY A 195 0.95 -6.37 -7.33
C GLY A 195 0.25 -7.67 -7.64
N TRP A 196 0.33 -8.53 -6.63
CA TRP A 196 -0.43 -9.76 -6.55
C TRP A 196 -1.04 -9.82 -5.14
N THR A 197 -2.36 -9.95 -5.07
CA THR A 197 -3.06 -10.15 -3.80
C THR A 197 -3.80 -11.47 -3.76
N ILE A 198 -3.88 -12.05 -2.58
CA ILE A 198 -4.82 -13.12 -2.25
C ILE A 198 -5.75 -12.60 -1.17
N GLY A 199 -7.03 -12.92 -1.27
CA GLY A 199 -8.01 -12.49 -0.28
C GLY A 199 -9.21 -13.41 -0.15
N PHE A 200 -10.05 -13.09 0.83
CA PHE A 200 -11.25 -13.81 1.17
C PHE A 200 -12.48 -12.91 1.04
N PHE A 201 -13.50 -13.40 0.37
CA PHE A 201 -14.79 -12.74 0.16
C PHE A 201 -15.77 -13.16 1.25
N ILE A 202 -16.23 -12.19 2.03
CA ILE A 202 -17.20 -12.36 3.12
C ILE A 202 -18.55 -11.83 2.62
N PRO A 203 -19.51 -12.70 2.25
CA PRO A 203 -20.84 -12.26 1.87
C PRO A 203 -21.60 -11.70 3.09
N MET A 204 -22.19 -10.51 2.96
CA MET A 204 -23.15 -10.03 3.96
C MET A 204 -24.50 -10.73 3.72
N ASN A 205 -24.92 -11.59 4.66
CA ASN A 205 -26.24 -12.21 4.64
C ASN A 205 -27.33 -11.15 4.85
N LYS A 206 -28.30 -11.06 3.93
CA LYS A 206 -29.60 -10.41 4.19
C LYS A 206 -30.44 -11.35 5.07
N LYS A 207 -30.21 -11.37 6.37
CA LYS A 207 -31.18 -11.94 7.33
C LYS A 207 -31.17 -11.11 8.62
N SER A 208 -31.86 -9.98 8.59
CA SER A 208 -32.49 -9.37 9.77
C SER A 208 -33.46 -8.28 9.29
N HIS A 209 -34.65 -8.23 9.90
CA HIS A 209 -35.84 -7.45 9.55
C HIS A 209 -36.75 -8.05 8.47
N GLN A 210 -37.22 -9.27 8.70
CA GLN A 210 -38.67 -9.48 8.70
C GLN A 210 -39.11 -9.24 10.14
N VAL A 211 -39.76 -8.10 10.38
CA VAL A 211 -40.59 -7.94 11.58
C VAL A 211 -41.83 -8.75 11.26
N ASP A 212 -41.95 -9.93 11.87
CA ASP A 212 -43.23 -10.62 11.91
C ASP A 212 -44.13 -9.77 12.80
N SER A 213 -45.02 -9.01 12.17
CA SER A 213 -46.16 -8.37 12.81
C SER A 213 -47.31 -9.37 12.80
N ASP A 214 -47.45 -10.10 13.91
CA ASP A 214 -48.73 -10.64 14.35
C ASP A 214 -49.33 -9.69 15.40
#